data_AF-A0A6G2VP96-F1
#
_entry.id   AF-A0A6G2VP96-F1
#
_cell.length_a   1.000
_cell.length_b   1.000
_cell.length_c   1.000
_cell.angle_alpha   90.00
_cell.angle_beta   90.00
_cell.angle_gamma   90.00
#
_symmetry.space_group_name_H-M   'P 1'
#
loop_
_entity.id
_entity.type
_entity.pdbx_description
1 polymer ?
#
loop_
_entity_poly.entity_id
_entity_poly.type
_entity_poly.pdbx_seq_one_letter_code
_entity_poly.pdbx_strand_id
1 'polypeptide(L)'
;MGLVPLTAVAGGLLALLIGLAFTMLLRSIIGLGESAAAGRHAQTALAQARTVEGLVVDLETGQRGFVITGEKQFLEPWQTARTTFSGQARQLVRLSTTPGQKILAQQIRQAGESLIHAHSIPLVAAASRGDPRARGVAATLDGKRRVDALRKQFDRYESAQEALVATRESAADSDAREAVVAGSIGLTGSMLLIA
;
A
#
# COMPACT_ATOMS: atom_id res chain seq x y z
N MET A 1 40.94 -4.55 -53.29
CA MET A 1 41.07 -4.16 -51.86
C MET A 1 39.79 -3.49 -51.34
N GLY A 2 38.62 -4.16 -51.44
CA GLY A 2 37.32 -3.54 -51.11
C GLY A 2 36.46 -4.25 -50.06
N LEU A 3 36.88 -5.41 -49.53
CA LEU A 3 36.07 -6.24 -48.62
C LEU A 3 36.28 -5.92 -47.13
N VAL A 4 37.49 -5.45 -46.77
CA VAL A 4 37.85 -5.08 -45.39
C VAL A 4 36.99 -3.94 -44.79
N PRO A 5 36.59 -2.88 -45.53
CA PRO A 5 35.74 -1.84 -44.93
C PRO A 5 34.31 -2.34 -44.66
N LEU A 6 33.79 -3.30 -45.45
CA LEU A 6 32.44 -3.81 -45.29
C LEU A 6 32.30 -4.71 -44.04
N THR A 7 33.27 -5.60 -43.82
CA THR A 7 33.28 -6.49 -42.64
C THR A 7 33.49 -5.72 -41.34
N ALA A 8 34.28 -4.64 -41.37
CA ALA A 8 34.45 -3.75 -40.22
C ALA A 8 33.16 -2.99 -39.87
N VAL A 9 32.42 -2.51 -40.88
CA VAL A 9 31.11 -1.85 -40.69
C VAL A 9 30.07 -2.84 -40.14
N ALA A 10 30.03 -4.06 -40.69
CA ALA A 10 29.13 -5.12 -40.21
C ALA A 10 29.43 -5.51 -38.75
N GLY A 11 30.71 -5.66 -38.39
CA GLY A 11 31.12 -5.94 -37.02
C GLY A 11 30.78 -4.81 -36.04
N GLY A 12 30.94 -3.55 -36.45
CA GLY A 12 30.55 -2.39 -35.66
C GLY A 12 29.04 -2.31 -35.42
N LEU A 13 28.23 -2.60 -36.44
CA LEU A 13 26.77 -2.67 -36.32
C LEU A 13 26.32 -3.80 -35.40
N LEU A 14 26.93 -4.98 -35.52
CA LEU A 14 26.64 -6.11 -34.64
C LEU A 14 26.98 -5.82 -33.18
N ALA A 15 28.15 -5.22 -32.91
CA ALA A 15 28.55 -4.82 -31.57
C ALA A 15 27.62 -3.76 -30.97
N LEU A 16 27.15 -2.81 -31.79
CA LEU A 16 26.19 -1.80 -31.38
C LEU A 16 24.83 -2.41 -31.02
N LEU A 17 24.36 -3.38 -31.81
CA LEU A 17 23.12 -4.12 -31.52
C LEU A 17 23.21 -4.95 -30.25
N ILE A 18 24.32 -5.68 -30.05
CA ILE A 18 24.55 -6.44 -28.82
C ILE A 18 24.61 -5.49 -27.62
N GLY A 19 25.31 -4.36 -27.74
CA GLY A 19 25.38 -3.34 -26.69
C GLY A 19 24.01 -2.76 -26.34
N LEU A 20 23.16 -2.47 -27.34
CA LEU A 20 21.81 -1.97 -27.13
C LEU A 20 20.91 -3.01 -26.46
N ALA A 21 20.95 -4.25 -26.96
CA ALA A 21 20.20 -5.37 -26.39
C ALA A 21 20.64 -5.68 -24.96
N PHE A 22 21.94 -5.66 -24.68
CA PHE A 22 22.50 -5.86 -23.34
C PHE A 22 22.09 -4.74 -22.37
N THR A 23 22.17 -3.47 -22.81
CA THR A 23 21.75 -2.32 -22.00
C THR A 23 20.25 -2.39 -21.67
N MET A 24 19.43 -2.81 -22.63
CA MET A 24 17.99 -3.03 -22.42
C MET A 24 17.72 -4.19 -21.46
N LEU A 25 18.41 -5.33 -21.63
CA LEU A 25 18.29 -6.48 -20.74
C LEU A 25 18.64 -6.09 -19.30
N LEU A 26 19.71 -5.31 -19.10
CA LEU A 26 20.09 -4.78 -17.80
C LEU A 26 19.00 -3.89 -17.19
N ARG A 27 18.42 -2.96 -17.97
CA ARG A 27 17.31 -2.12 -17.49
C ARG A 27 16.10 -2.96 -17.09
N SER A 28 15.74 -3.95 -17.91
CA SER A 28 14.60 -4.83 -17.65
C SER A 28 14.81 -5.63 -16.36
N ILE A 29 15.98 -6.27 -16.19
CA ILE A 29 16.31 -7.04 -14.97
C ILE A 29 16.29 -6.15 -13.72
N ILE A 30 16.85 -4.94 -13.79
CA ILE A 30 16.85 -3.99 -12.67
C ILE A 30 15.41 -3.54 -12.35
N GLY A 31 14.61 -3.20 -13.37
CA GLY A 31 13.21 -2.79 -13.21
C GLY A 31 12.30 -3.89 -12.65
N LEU A 32 12.55 -5.16 -13.00
CA LEU A 32 11.88 -6.34 -12.43
C LEU A 32 12.17 -6.48 -10.92
N GLY A 33 13.43 -6.29 -10.50
CA GLY A 33 13.82 -6.33 -9.09
C GLY A 33 13.19 -5.23 -8.25
N GLU A 34 13.19 -3.99 -8.76
CA GLU A 34 12.56 -2.84 -8.10
C GLU A 34 11.04 -2.99 -8.00
N SER A 35 10.39 -3.46 -9.06
CA SER A 35 8.94 -3.72 -9.08
C SER A 35 8.54 -4.80 -8.07
N ALA A 36 9.30 -5.88 -7.97
CA ALA A 36 9.07 -6.93 -6.98
C ALA A 36 9.27 -6.43 -5.53
N ALA A 37 10.29 -5.61 -5.28
CA ALA A 37 10.53 -5.01 -3.97
C ALA A 37 9.42 -4.02 -3.58
N ALA A 38 9.00 -3.18 -4.52
CA ALA A 38 7.89 -2.25 -4.37
C ALA A 38 6.56 -2.98 -4.08
N GLY A 39 6.28 -4.07 -4.81
CA GLY A 39 5.09 -4.90 -4.58
C GLY A 39 5.08 -5.50 -3.18
N ARG A 40 6.19 -6.08 -2.71
CA ARG A 40 6.32 -6.58 -1.33
C ARG A 40 6.11 -5.48 -0.28
N HIS A 41 6.63 -4.29 -0.53
CA HIS A 41 6.43 -3.14 0.36
C HIS A 41 4.96 -2.71 0.41
N ALA A 42 4.29 -2.62 -0.74
CA ALA A 42 2.88 -2.28 -0.83
C ALA A 42 2.01 -3.31 -0.07
N GLN A 43 2.28 -4.60 -0.24
CA GLN A 43 1.60 -5.67 0.49
C GLN A 43 1.82 -5.56 2.01
N THR A 44 3.04 -5.25 2.43
CA THR A 44 3.35 -5.03 3.86
C THR A 44 2.60 -3.83 4.43
N ALA A 45 2.56 -2.72 3.68
CA ALA A 45 1.82 -1.52 4.07
C ALA A 45 0.30 -1.76 4.12
N LEU A 46 -0.25 -2.55 3.20
CA LEU A 46 -1.66 -2.92 3.17
C LEU A 46 -2.04 -3.85 4.33
N ALA A 47 -1.23 -4.87 4.59
CA ALA A 47 -1.41 -5.75 5.76
C ALA A 47 -1.37 -4.96 7.07
N GLN A 48 -0.48 -3.96 7.17
CA GLN A 48 -0.44 -3.06 8.30
C GLN A 48 -1.70 -2.19 8.40
N ALA A 49 -2.21 -1.68 7.28
CA ALA A 49 -3.46 -0.90 7.27
C ALA A 49 -4.64 -1.74 7.80
N ARG A 50 -4.79 -2.98 7.31
CA ARG A 50 -5.81 -3.93 7.76
C ARG A 50 -5.67 -4.28 9.24
N THR A 51 -4.44 -4.39 9.74
CA THR A 51 -4.18 -4.57 11.18
C THR A 51 -4.74 -3.40 11.97
N VAL A 52 -4.44 -2.16 11.57
CA VAL A 52 -4.92 -0.95 12.28
C VAL A 52 -6.45 -0.83 12.19
N GLU A 53 -7.04 -1.15 11.03
CA GLU A 53 -8.49 -1.19 10.85
C GLU A 53 -9.16 -2.23 11.77
N GLY A 54 -8.59 -3.43 11.87
CA GLY A 54 -9.06 -4.46 12.80
C GLY A 54 -9.12 -3.97 14.24
N LEU A 55 -8.10 -3.23 14.69
CA LEU A 55 -8.13 -2.62 16.03
C LEU A 55 -9.25 -1.59 16.20
N VAL A 56 -9.59 -0.82 15.15
CA VAL A 56 -10.73 0.10 15.19
C VAL A 56 -12.05 -0.68 15.32
N VAL A 57 -12.17 -1.81 14.64
CA VAL A 57 -13.34 -2.71 14.76
C VAL A 57 -13.42 -3.32 16.16
N ASP A 58 -12.32 -3.78 16.73
CA ASP A 58 -12.28 -4.32 18.09
C ASP A 58 -12.64 -3.27 19.15
N LEU A 59 -12.20 -2.02 18.95
CA LEU A 59 -12.62 -0.88 19.76
C LEU A 59 -14.14 -0.66 19.68
N GLU A 60 -14.70 -0.61 18.47
CA GLU A 60 -16.14 -0.37 18.26
C GLU A 60 -16.99 -1.50 18.86
N THR A 61 -16.66 -2.75 18.51
CA THR A 61 -17.43 -3.93 18.88
C THR A 61 -17.33 -4.22 20.37
N GLY A 62 -16.12 -4.14 20.96
CA GLY A 62 -15.92 -4.33 22.40
C GLY A 62 -16.59 -3.24 23.24
N GLN A 63 -16.42 -1.97 22.85
CA GLN A 63 -17.13 -0.85 23.49
C GLN A 63 -18.65 -1.06 23.44
N ARG A 64 -19.19 -1.33 22.25
CA ARG A 64 -20.64 -1.46 22.05
C ARG A 64 -21.20 -2.66 22.80
N GLY A 65 -20.49 -3.79 22.79
CA GLY A 65 -20.86 -4.97 23.58
C GLY A 65 -21.00 -4.63 25.06
N PHE A 66 -19.97 -4.02 25.64
CA PHE A 66 -20.00 -3.61 27.06
C PHE A 66 -21.09 -2.57 27.35
N VAL A 67 -21.28 -1.57 26.48
CA VAL A 67 -22.31 -0.55 26.67
C VAL A 67 -23.72 -1.17 26.66
N ILE A 68 -23.97 -2.16 25.80
CA ILE A 68 -25.29 -2.81 25.69
C ILE A 68 -25.55 -3.78 26.84
N THR A 69 -24.58 -4.64 27.16
CA THR A 69 -24.78 -5.78 28.08
C THR A 69 -24.32 -5.49 29.50
N GLY A 70 -23.37 -4.58 29.68
CA GLY A 70 -22.66 -4.36 30.95
C GLY A 70 -21.61 -5.45 31.26
N GLU A 71 -21.42 -6.43 30.38
CA GLU A 71 -20.53 -7.56 30.65
C GLU A 71 -19.07 -7.21 30.32
N LYS A 72 -18.19 -7.34 31.33
CA LYS A 72 -16.78 -6.96 31.21
C LYS A 72 -15.98 -7.75 30.18
N GLN A 73 -16.44 -8.95 29.79
CA GLN A 73 -15.76 -9.76 28.77
C GLN A 73 -15.62 -9.03 27.42
N PHE A 74 -16.57 -8.16 27.08
CA PHE A 74 -16.48 -7.34 25.86
C PHE A 74 -15.36 -6.29 25.93
N LEU A 75 -14.82 -5.99 27.11
CA LEU A 75 -13.73 -5.04 27.27
C LEU A 75 -12.35 -5.63 26.99
N GLU A 76 -12.20 -6.96 26.88
CA GLU A 76 -10.91 -7.59 26.55
C GLU A 76 -10.36 -7.17 25.17
N PRO A 77 -11.11 -7.32 24.05
CA PRO A 77 -10.65 -6.84 22.74
C PRO A 77 -10.49 -5.32 22.72
N TRP A 78 -11.42 -4.59 23.36
CA TRP A 78 -11.33 -3.13 23.47
C TRP A 78 -10.04 -2.66 24.15
N GLN A 79 -9.67 -3.30 25.26
CA GLN A 79 -8.48 -2.93 26.02
C GLN A 79 -7.20 -3.24 25.26
N THR A 80 -7.15 -4.39 24.59
CA THR A 80 -6.03 -4.78 23.72
C THR A 80 -5.88 -3.83 22.54
N ALA A 81 -6.98 -3.50 21.87
CA ALA A 81 -6.96 -2.58 20.75
C ALA A 81 -6.53 -1.18 21.15
N ARG A 82 -7.04 -0.67 22.28
CA ARG A 82 -6.64 0.64 22.83
C ARG A 82 -5.15 0.74 23.12
N THR A 83 -4.54 -0.30 23.70
CA THR A 83 -3.12 -0.25 24.11
C THR A 83 -2.17 -0.45 22.92
N THR A 84 -2.60 -1.16 21.88
CA THR A 84 -1.75 -1.49 20.73
C THR A 84 -1.92 -0.53 19.54
N PHE A 85 -3.08 0.13 19.41
CA PHE A 85 -3.42 1.00 18.27
C PHE A 85 -2.32 1.99 17.92
N SER A 86 -1.84 2.75 18.91
CA SER A 86 -0.86 3.81 18.69
C SER A 86 0.45 3.30 18.06
N GLY A 87 0.90 2.11 18.49
CA GLY A 87 2.10 1.46 17.94
C GLY A 87 1.89 1.01 16.49
N GLN A 88 0.77 0.36 16.22
CA GLN A 88 0.43 -0.14 14.88
C GLN A 88 0.17 1.01 13.89
N ALA A 89 -0.51 2.07 14.32
CA ALA A 89 -0.73 3.26 13.50
C ALA A 89 0.57 4.02 13.20
N ARG A 90 1.54 4.06 14.14
CA ARG A 90 2.88 4.59 13.85
C ARG A 90 3.63 3.73 12.83
N GLN A 91 3.50 2.40 12.90
CA GLN A 91 4.10 1.50 11.92
C GLN A 91 3.50 1.72 10.53
N LEU A 92 2.18 1.91 10.42
CA LEU A 92 1.53 2.26 9.16
C LEU A 92 2.15 3.50 8.51
N VAL A 93 2.31 4.58 9.29
CA VAL A 93 2.94 5.83 8.80
C VAL A 93 4.37 5.60 8.32
N ARG A 94 5.14 4.71 8.98
CA ARG A 94 6.52 4.38 8.56
C ARG A 94 6.55 3.59 7.24
N LEU A 95 5.60 2.69 7.04
CA LEU A 95 5.49 1.86 5.83
C LEU A 95 4.91 2.63 4.62
N SER A 96 4.22 3.75 4.86
CA SER A 96 3.77 4.64 3.79
C SER A 96 4.94 5.31 3.08
N THR A 97 5.06 5.13 1.77
CA THR A 97 6.24 5.58 1.01
C THR A 97 6.02 6.93 0.34
N THR A 98 4.86 7.15 -0.28
CA THR A 98 4.55 8.39 -0.99
C THR A 98 4.08 9.50 -0.04
N PRO A 99 4.27 10.79 -0.38
CA PRO A 99 3.76 11.90 0.43
C PRO A 99 2.26 11.79 0.71
N GLY A 100 1.46 11.44 -0.31
CA GLY A 100 0.00 11.26 -0.17
C GLY A 100 -0.36 10.13 0.80
N GLN A 101 0.32 8.98 0.71
CA GLN A 101 0.10 7.86 1.64
C GLN A 101 0.48 8.23 3.07
N LYS A 102 1.60 8.94 3.27
CA LYS A 102 2.02 9.40 4.60
C LYS A 102 0.99 10.34 5.23
N ILE A 103 0.43 11.26 4.44
CA ILE A 103 -0.63 12.16 4.90
C ILE A 103 -1.88 11.35 5.31
N LEU A 104 -2.34 10.42 4.46
CA LEU A 104 -3.49 9.56 4.78
C LEU A 104 -3.24 8.72 6.05
N ALA A 105 -2.08 8.08 6.18
CA ALA A 105 -1.73 7.30 7.36
C ALA A 105 -1.67 8.16 8.64
N GLN A 106 -1.20 9.40 8.54
CA GLN A 106 -1.21 10.34 9.66
C GLN A 106 -2.64 10.75 10.05
N GLN A 107 -3.53 10.96 9.07
CA GLN A 107 -4.94 11.24 9.32
C GLN A 107 -5.64 10.07 10.01
N ILE A 108 -5.42 8.83 9.53
CA ILE A 108 -5.92 7.61 10.15
C ILE A 108 -5.47 7.52 11.61
N ARG A 109 -4.17 7.72 11.86
CA ARG A 109 -3.61 7.73 13.21
C ARG A 109 -4.31 8.76 14.09
N GLN A 110 -4.40 10.01 13.65
CA GLN A 110 -5.03 11.09 14.42
C GLN A 110 -6.52 10.82 14.70
N ALA A 111 -7.25 10.33 13.70
CA ALA A 111 -8.67 10.02 13.83
C ALA A 111 -8.90 8.84 14.79
N GLY A 112 -8.07 7.80 14.76
CA GLY A 112 -8.16 6.68 15.69
C GLY A 112 -7.74 7.03 17.12
N GLU A 113 -6.70 7.84 17.31
CA GLU A 113 -6.34 8.38 18.64
C GLU A 113 -7.49 9.24 19.19
N SER A 114 -8.12 10.06 18.34
CA SER A 114 -9.30 10.85 18.73
C SER A 114 -10.49 9.95 19.08
N LEU A 115 -10.76 8.89 18.30
CA LEU A 115 -11.80 7.91 18.61
C LEU A 115 -11.57 7.29 20.00
N ILE A 116 -10.35 6.88 20.29
CA ILE A 116 -9.98 6.26 21.56
C ILE A 116 -10.16 7.25 22.73
N HIS A 117 -9.49 8.40 22.66
CA HIS A 117 -9.35 9.30 23.80
C HIS A 117 -10.54 10.23 23.99
N ALA A 118 -11.13 10.73 22.91
CA ALA A 118 -12.22 11.71 22.99
C ALA A 118 -13.62 11.06 23.04
N HIS A 119 -13.76 9.80 22.63
CA HIS A 119 -15.06 9.12 22.58
C HIS A 119 -15.08 7.82 23.37
N SER A 120 -14.18 6.89 23.05
CA SER A 120 -14.29 5.50 23.50
C SER A 120 -14.03 5.33 25.00
N ILE A 121 -12.92 5.87 25.51
CA ILE A 121 -12.58 5.84 26.93
C ILE A 121 -13.66 6.54 27.79
N PRO A 122 -14.10 7.78 27.47
CA PRO A 122 -15.17 8.43 28.22
C PRO A 122 -16.48 7.63 28.23
N LEU A 123 -16.85 7.01 27.09
CA LEU A 123 -18.09 6.25 26.99
C LEU A 123 -18.07 4.98 27.83
N VAL A 124 -17.00 4.18 27.75
CA VAL A 124 -16.83 2.98 28.57
C VAL A 124 -16.81 3.33 30.05
N ALA A 125 -16.16 4.44 30.43
CA ALA A 125 -16.14 4.91 31.81
C ALA A 125 -17.52 5.33 32.30
N ALA A 126 -18.32 6.02 31.47
CA ALA A 126 -19.69 6.41 31.80
C ALA A 126 -20.60 5.18 31.94
N ALA A 127 -20.51 4.22 31.01
CA ALA A 127 -21.25 2.96 31.08
C ALA A 127 -20.88 2.14 32.33
N SER A 128 -19.60 2.12 32.72
CA SER A 128 -19.13 1.45 33.94
C SER A 128 -19.70 2.06 35.23
N ARG A 129 -20.05 3.35 35.22
CA ARG A 129 -20.74 4.02 36.33
C ARG A 129 -22.27 3.89 36.27
N GLY A 130 -22.79 3.16 35.29
CA GLY A 130 -24.22 2.95 35.09
C GLY A 130 -24.96 4.12 34.42
N ASP A 131 -24.25 5.12 33.86
CA ASP A 131 -24.88 6.30 33.24
C ASP A 131 -25.82 5.90 32.09
N PRO A 132 -27.14 6.22 32.18
CA PRO A 132 -28.09 5.90 31.12
C PRO A 132 -27.76 6.58 29.78
N ARG A 133 -27.09 7.73 29.80
CA ARG A 133 -26.71 8.45 28.57
C ARG A 133 -25.68 7.69 27.75
N ALA A 134 -24.81 6.92 28.41
CA ALA A 134 -23.82 6.08 27.73
C ALA A 134 -24.46 4.97 26.90
N ARG A 135 -25.66 4.53 27.28
CA ARG A 135 -26.45 3.49 26.61
C ARG A 135 -27.43 4.06 25.59
N GLY A 136 -27.43 5.38 25.41
CA GLY A 136 -28.33 6.06 24.49
C GLY A 136 -27.99 5.83 23.02
N VAL A 137 -29.01 5.95 22.17
CA VAL A 137 -28.87 5.90 20.70
C VAL A 137 -27.89 6.96 20.19
N ALA A 138 -27.90 8.16 20.78
CA ALA A 138 -27.00 9.24 20.40
C ALA A 138 -25.51 8.88 20.55
N ALA A 139 -25.13 8.23 21.66
CA ALA A 139 -23.75 7.79 21.88
C ALA A 139 -23.33 6.72 20.87
N THR A 140 -24.23 5.79 20.56
CA THR A 140 -24.01 4.73 19.56
C THR A 140 -23.83 5.31 18.15
N LEU A 141 -24.68 6.26 17.76
CA LEU A 141 -24.59 6.93 16.46
C LEU A 141 -23.31 7.78 16.33
N ASP A 142 -22.87 8.43 17.40
CA ASP A 142 -21.61 9.18 17.38
C ASP A 142 -20.40 8.27 17.13
N GLY A 143 -20.32 7.14 17.85
CA GLY A 143 -19.27 6.15 17.65
C GLY A 143 -19.26 5.61 16.23
N LYS A 144 -20.44 5.22 15.71
CA LYS A 144 -20.60 4.73 14.33
C LYS A 144 -20.11 5.74 13.30
N ARG A 145 -20.47 7.02 13.42
CA ARG A 145 -20.03 8.07 12.48
C ARG A 145 -18.51 8.21 12.44
N ARG A 146 -17.84 8.13 13.60
CA ARG A 146 -16.37 8.22 13.70
C ARG A 146 -15.69 7.02 13.05
N VAL A 147 -16.21 5.82 13.29
CA VAL A 147 -15.67 4.60 12.69
C VAL A 147 -15.93 4.55 11.18
N ASP A 148 -17.12 4.95 10.71
CA ASP A 148 -17.42 5.02 9.28
C ASP A 148 -16.53 6.05 8.55
N ALA A 149 -16.15 7.14 9.24
CA ALA A 149 -15.16 8.09 8.70
C ALA A 149 -13.75 7.48 8.60
N LEU A 150 -13.34 6.65 9.59
CA LEU A 150 -12.08 5.91 9.56
C LEU A 150 -12.08 4.85 8.45
N ARG A 151 -13.16 4.07 8.29
CA ARG A 151 -13.31 3.08 7.19
C ARG A 151 -13.05 3.74 5.83
N LYS A 152 -13.67 4.89 5.58
CA LYS A 152 -13.44 5.67 4.35
C LYS A 152 -11.98 6.13 4.17
N GLN A 153 -11.23 6.35 5.24
CA GLN A 153 -9.81 6.69 5.14
C GLN A 153 -8.96 5.46 4.83
N PHE A 154 -9.29 4.30 5.39
CA PHE A 154 -8.65 3.02 5.03
C PHE A 154 -8.92 2.67 3.57
N ASP A 155 -10.16 2.79 3.08
CA ASP A 155 -10.52 2.57 1.68
C ASP A 155 -9.65 3.43 0.75
N ARG A 156 -9.51 4.72 1.06
CA ARG A 156 -8.66 5.65 0.29
C ARG A 156 -7.19 5.25 0.33
N TYR A 157 -6.71 4.75 1.47
CA TYR A 157 -5.34 4.28 1.60
C TYR A 157 -5.09 3.02 0.76
N GLU A 158 -6.01 2.05 0.78
CA GLU A 158 -5.95 0.82 -0.03
C GLU A 158 -6.00 1.14 -1.52
N SER A 159 -6.97 1.94 -1.98
CA SER A 159 -7.05 2.35 -3.39
C SER A 159 -5.79 3.10 -3.86
N ALA A 160 -5.17 3.91 -2.99
CA ALA A 160 -3.92 4.59 -3.32
C ALA A 160 -2.72 3.64 -3.40
N GLN A 161 -2.73 2.50 -2.71
CA GLN A 161 -1.72 1.45 -2.87
C GLN A 161 -1.94 0.68 -4.17
N GLU A 162 -3.18 0.27 -4.46
CA GLU A 162 -3.54 -0.47 -5.66
C GLU A 162 -3.19 0.31 -6.93
N ALA A 163 -3.54 1.60 -6.99
CA ALA A 163 -3.20 2.47 -8.11
C ALA A 163 -1.68 2.61 -8.32
N LEU A 164 -0.90 2.64 -7.22
CA LEU A 164 0.56 2.72 -7.28
C LEU A 164 1.18 1.43 -7.84
N VAL A 165 0.65 0.27 -7.44
CA VAL A 165 1.09 -1.03 -7.96
C VAL A 165 0.75 -1.15 -9.44
N ALA A 166 -0.49 -0.86 -9.83
CA ALA A 166 -0.94 -0.94 -11.22
C ALA A 166 -0.14 -0.02 -12.16
N THR A 167 0.17 1.21 -11.72
CA THR A 167 1.00 2.15 -12.50
C THR A 167 2.40 1.59 -12.75
N ARG A 168 2.98 0.89 -11.77
CA ARG A 168 4.32 0.29 -11.89
C ARG A 168 4.32 -0.95 -12.77
N GLU A 169 3.29 -1.79 -12.68
CA GLU A 169 3.12 -2.94 -13.57
C GLU A 169 3.00 -2.49 -15.04
N SER A 170 2.20 -1.47 -15.32
CA SER A 170 2.06 -0.93 -16.68
C SER A 170 3.37 -0.34 -17.23
N ALA A 171 4.19 0.29 -16.39
CA ALA A 171 5.49 0.82 -16.81
C ALA A 171 6.45 -0.32 -17.17
N ALA A 172 6.50 -1.38 -16.36
CA ALA A 172 7.32 -2.56 -16.62
C ALA A 172 6.93 -3.29 -17.92
N ASP A 173 5.64 -3.39 -18.22
CA ASP A 173 5.12 -4.00 -19.45
C ASP A 173 5.49 -3.19 -20.71
N SER A 174 5.44 -1.86 -20.63
CA SER A 174 5.84 -0.97 -21.73
C SER A 174 7.32 -1.14 -22.06
N ASP A 175 8.18 -1.12 -21.04
CA ASP A 175 9.62 -1.30 -21.19
C ASP A 175 9.96 -2.66 -21.81
N ALA A 176 9.22 -3.71 -21.43
CA ALA A 176 9.39 -5.05 -22.00
C ALA A 176 8.99 -5.12 -23.48
N ARG A 177 7.89 -4.48 -23.89
CA ARG A 177 7.44 -4.45 -25.30
C ARG A 177 8.40 -3.68 -26.19
N GLU A 178 8.89 -2.53 -25.73
CA GLU A 178 9.88 -1.74 -26.46
C GLU A 178 11.18 -2.54 -26.66
N ALA A 179 11.59 -3.33 -25.67
CA ALA A 179 12.73 -4.23 -25.78
C ALA A 179 12.54 -5.33 -26.84
N VAL A 180 11.34 -5.93 -26.93
CA VAL A 180 11.02 -6.95 -27.96
C VAL A 180 11.04 -6.34 -29.37
N VAL A 181 10.51 -5.13 -29.54
CA VAL A 181 10.50 -4.43 -30.84
C VAL A 181 11.91 -4.01 -31.25
N ALA A 182 12.69 -3.43 -30.35
CA ALA A 182 14.08 -3.06 -30.64
C ALA A 182 14.96 -4.28 -30.97
N GLY A 183 14.77 -5.39 -30.26
CA GLY A 183 15.48 -6.64 -30.52
C GLY A 183 15.15 -7.26 -31.89
N SER A 184 13.88 -7.20 -32.30
CA SER A 184 13.45 -7.74 -33.61
C SER A 184 13.96 -6.90 -34.79
N ILE A 185 13.95 -5.56 -34.69
CA ILE A 185 14.51 -4.67 -35.72
C ILE A 185 16.02 -4.90 -35.90
N GLY A 186 16.75 -5.12 -34.79
CA GLY A 186 18.19 -5.41 -34.83
C GLY A 186 18.53 -6.72 -35.54
N LEU A 187 17.74 -7.77 -35.31
CA LEU A 187 17.93 -9.08 -35.96
C LEU A 187 17.68 -9.01 -37.47
N THR A 188 16.59 -8.36 -37.90
CA THR A 188 16.27 -8.22 -39.34
C THR A 188 17.31 -7.37 -40.06
N GLY A 189 17.80 -6.29 -39.46
CA GLY A 189 18.86 -5.45 -40.05
C GLY A 189 20.18 -6.20 -40.21
N SER A 190 20.53 -7.07 -39.26
CA SER A 190 21.75 -7.89 -39.33
C SER A 190 21.69 -8.95 -40.44
N MET A 191 20.53 -9.58 -40.64
CA MET A 191 20.35 -10.57 -41.70
C MET A 191 20.49 -9.96 -43.11
N LEU A 192 19.99 -8.72 -43.30
CA LEU A 192 20.11 -7.99 -44.57
C LEU A 192 21.53 -7.51 -44.88
N LEU A 193 22.40 -7.37 -43.87
CA LEU A 193 23.80 -6.97 -44.06
C LEU A 193 24.74 -8.15 -44.38
N ILE A 194 24.31 -9.37 -44.04
CA ILE A 194 25.08 -10.60 -44.27
C ILE A 194 24.70 -11.27 -45.59
N ALA A 195 23.46 -11.06 -46.07
CA ALA A 195 22.96 -11.55 -47.37
C ALA A 195 23.44 -10.69 -48.54
#